data_AF-A0A451BH83-F1
#
_entry.id   AF-A0A451BH83-F1
#
_cell.length_a   1.000
_cell.length_b   1.000
_cell.length_c   1.000
_cell.angle_alpha   90.00
_cell.angle_beta   90.00
_cell.angle_gamma   90.00
#
_symmetry.space_group_name_H-M   'P 1'
#
loop_
_entity.id
_entity.type
_entity.pdbx_description
1 polymer ?
#
loop_
_entity_poly.entity_id
_entity_poly.type
_entity_poly.pdbx_seq_one_letter_code
_entity_poly.pdbx_strand_id
1 'polypeptide(L)'
;RGKMHYISRLPEGRQLIFDALTEENLVTISELADRFGVEDMLYAPKDTSFVASLLYYFGILTLGGVTPFGKLILTIPNLVIRKLYAESIKEMLLPEGKEGDMAERAAEALCEQGDIRPLCDFMEKKYFKVFSNRDYASANELTVKTAFLTLLFNDTLYIMESEAEIERGHTDLTLIVRPDMREYLVLDILIEFKFVSLQEVGVDGKTLEKMDDAALRALPAVQAKQRDAKAGLARYQEKLRRKFGDVLRLRSFSVVAIGFERLVSEAELLQVFPASE
;
A
#
# COMPACT_ATOMS: atom_id res chain seq x y z
N ARG A 1 -6.37 -16.01 -10.88
CA ARG A 1 -5.38 -16.63 -9.97
C ARG A 1 -4.20 -17.26 -10.70
N GLY A 2 -4.36 -18.31 -11.52
CA GLY A 2 -3.22 -19.00 -12.17
C GLY A 2 -2.25 -18.13 -12.98
N LYS A 3 -2.75 -17.10 -13.69
CA LYS A 3 -1.93 -16.17 -14.50
C LYS A 3 -0.99 -15.30 -13.65
N MET A 4 -1.50 -14.69 -12.57
CA MET A 4 -0.70 -13.86 -11.66
C MET A 4 0.37 -14.68 -10.93
N HIS A 5 0.00 -15.88 -10.48
CA HIS A 5 0.93 -16.80 -9.84
C HIS A 5 1.99 -17.36 -10.80
N TYR A 6 1.68 -17.50 -12.10
CA TYR A 6 2.69 -17.80 -13.11
C TYR A 6 3.66 -16.63 -13.27
N ILE A 7 3.14 -15.40 -13.39
CA ILE A 7 3.95 -14.19 -13.60
C ILE A 7 4.85 -13.90 -12.41
N SER A 8 4.38 -14.09 -11.17
CA SER A 8 5.19 -13.87 -9.98
C SER A 8 6.42 -14.77 -9.88
N ARG A 9 6.43 -15.90 -10.60
CA ARG A 9 7.56 -16.83 -10.68
C ARG A 9 8.55 -16.49 -11.79
N LEU A 10 8.21 -15.57 -12.69
CA LEU A 10 9.12 -15.10 -13.71
C LEU A 10 10.16 -14.12 -13.11
N PRO A 11 11.37 -14.04 -13.69
CA PRO A 11 12.29 -12.94 -13.42
C PRO A 11 11.58 -11.59 -13.55
N GLU A 12 11.87 -10.65 -12.64
CA GLU A 12 11.23 -9.32 -12.54
C GLU A 12 9.71 -9.30 -12.32
N GLY A 13 9.00 -10.44 -12.39
CA GLY A 13 7.55 -10.47 -12.32
C GLY A 13 6.99 -10.13 -10.94
N ARG A 14 7.64 -10.58 -9.86
CA ARG A 14 7.27 -10.14 -8.50
C ARG A 14 7.38 -8.62 -8.36
N GLN A 15 8.52 -8.04 -8.72
CA GLN A 15 8.76 -6.60 -8.59
C GLN A 15 7.74 -5.80 -9.41
N LEU A 16 7.48 -6.20 -10.65
CA LEU A 16 6.51 -5.54 -11.52
C LEU A 16 5.07 -5.64 -10.98
N ILE A 17 4.72 -6.75 -10.32
CA ILE A 17 3.43 -6.87 -9.63
C ILE A 17 3.31 -5.86 -8.48
N PHE A 18 4.36 -5.69 -7.68
CA PHE A 18 4.37 -4.67 -6.62
C PHE A 18 4.31 -3.26 -7.20
N ASP A 19 5.16 -2.92 -8.16
CA ASP A 19 5.23 -1.58 -8.78
C ASP A 19 3.93 -1.20 -9.49
N ALA A 20 3.23 -2.14 -10.11
CA ALA A 20 1.94 -1.85 -10.73
C ALA A 20 0.85 -1.50 -9.70
N LEU A 21 0.88 -2.10 -8.50
CA LEU A 21 -0.10 -1.81 -7.45
C LEU A 21 0.18 -0.47 -6.75
N THR A 22 1.44 -0.03 -6.72
CA THR A 22 1.85 1.23 -6.08
C THR A 22 1.38 2.46 -6.85
N GLU A 23 1.24 2.35 -8.18
CA GLU A 23 0.86 3.41 -9.15
C GLU A 23 1.77 4.64 -9.21
N GLU A 24 2.65 4.83 -8.24
CA GLU A 24 3.68 5.87 -8.24
C GLU A 24 4.82 5.52 -9.22
N ASN A 25 5.10 4.22 -9.38
CA ASN A 25 6.08 3.72 -10.34
C ASN A 25 5.37 3.30 -11.63
N LEU A 26 5.28 4.21 -12.60
CA LEU A 26 4.71 3.90 -13.90
C LEU A 26 5.45 2.73 -14.57
N VAL A 27 4.73 1.66 -14.86
CA VAL A 27 5.26 0.54 -15.65
C VAL A 27 5.39 1.02 -17.09
N THR A 28 6.62 1.24 -17.55
CA THR A 28 6.89 1.75 -18.89
C THR A 28 7.71 0.78 -19.73
N ILE A 29 7.31 0.61 -20.98
CA ILE A 29 7.99 -0.24 -21.96
C ILE A 29 8.13 0.51 -23.29
N SER A 30 9.19 0.21 -24.06
CA SER A 30 9.39 0.83 -25.37
C SER A 30 8.33 0.38 -26.37
N GLU A 31 7.99 -0.90 -26.37
CA GLU A 31 7.01 -1.52 -27.25
C GLU A 31 6.43 -2.78 -26.59
N LEU A 32 5.26 -3.21 -27.05
CA LEU A 32 4.69 -4.50 -26.64
C LEU A 32 5.42 -5.62 -27.36
N ALA A 33 5.69 -6.72 -26.66
CA ALA A 33 6.18 -7.93 -27.30
C ALA A 33 5.14 -8.47 -28.29
N ASP A 34 5.55 -8.69 -29.54
CA ASP A 34 4.66 -9.10 -30.63
C ASP A 34 4.30 -10.59 -30.61
N ARG A 35 5.04 -11.41 -29.85
CA ARG A 35 4.93 -12.89 -29.89
C ARG A 35 5.07 -13.53 -28.52
N PHE A 36 4.14 -14.43 -28.25
CA PHE A 36 4.06 -15.29 -27.07
C PHE A 36 3.94 -16.75 -27.52
N GLY A 37 4.77 -17.16 -28.49
CA GLY A 37 4.82 -18.54 -28.94
C GLY A 37 5.25 -19.48 -27.81
N VAL A 38 4.97 -20.77 -27.95
CA VAL A 38 5.40 -21.79 -26.97
C VAL A 38 6.93 -21.78 -26.81
N GLU A 39 7.65 -21.61 -27.92
CA GLU A 39 9.11 -21.52 -27.92
C GLU A 39 9.60 -20.26 -27.19
N ASP A 40 8.97 -19.11 -27.45
CA ASP A 40 9.28 -17.86 -26.74
C ASP A 40 9.01 -18.00 -25.24
N MET A 41 7.89 -18.63 -24.86
CA MET A 41 7.54 -18.89 -23.46
C MET A 41 8.58 -19.74 -22.73
N LEU A 42 9.21 -20.69 -23.43
CA LEU A 42 10.18 -21.62 -22.86
C LEU A 42 11.61 -21.05 -22.84
N TYR A 43 12.02 -20.31 -23.88
CA TYR A 43 13.44 -20.01 -24.11
C TYR A 43 13.77 -18.51 -24.17
N ALA A 44 12.82 -17.64 -24.51
CA ALA A 44 13.12 -16.21 -24.63
C ALA A 44 13.42 -15.59 -23.25
N PRO A 45 14.34 -14.62 -23.16
CA PRO A 45 14.59 -13.85 -21.94
C PRO A 45 13.28 -13.28 -21.38
N LYS A 46 13.04 -13.53 -20.09
CA LYS A 46 11.85 -13.07 -19.37
C LYS A 46 12.14 -11.72 -18.71
N ASP A 47 12.51 -10.75 -19.54
CA ASP A 47 12.81 -9.40 -19.07
C ASP A 47 11.54 -8.62 -18.69
N THR A 48 11.72 -7.40 -18.18
CA THR A 48 10.62 -6.51 -17.79
C THR A 48 9.64 -6.26 -18.94
N SER A 49 10.12 -6.11 -20.18
CA SER A 49 9.26 -5.84 -21.34
C SER A 49 8.37 -7.03 -21.66
N PHE A 50 8.93 -8.24 -21.61
CA PHE A 50 8.20 -9.49 -21.80
C PHE A 50 7.10 -9.65 -20.75
N VAL A 51 7.43 -9.46 -19.47
CA VAL A 51 6.46 -9.64 -18.37
C VAL A 51 5.36 -8.57 -18.41
N ALA A 52 5.72 -7.30 -18.64
CA ALA A 52 4.79 -6.20 -18.81
C ALA A 52 3.81 -6.46 -19.97
N SER A 53 4.33 -6.90 -21.11
CA SER A 53 3.53 -7.25 -22.29
C SER A 53 2.60 -8.43 -21.99
N LEU A 54 3.06 -9.45 -21.26
CA LEU A 54 2.22 -10.59 -20.88
C LEU A 54 1.05 -10.16 -19.98
N LEU A 55 1.30 -9.29 -19.01
CA LEU A 55 0.26 -8.69 -18.17
C LEU A 55 -0.74 -7.90 -19.00
N TYR A 56 -0.27 -7.15 -20.00
CA TYR A 56 -1.12 -6.43 -20.94
C TYR A 56 -2.05 -7.39 -21.72
N TYR A 57 -1.50 -8.42 -22.38
CA TYR A 57 -2.31 -9.36 -23.16
C TYR A 57 -3.22 -10.24 -22.30
N PHE A 58 -2.89 -10.44 -21.03
CA PHE A 58 -3.77 -11.11 -20.09
C PHE A 58 -4.93 -10.22 -19.59
N GLY A 59 -4.97 -8.94 -19.98
CA GLY A 59 -5.95 -7.97 -19.51
C GLY A 59 -5.74 -7.54 -18.06
N ILE A 60 -4.53 -7.81 -17.52
CA ILE A 60 -4.14 -7.47 -16.15
C ILE A 60 -3.56 -6.05 -16.12
N LEU A 61 -2.89 -5.64 -17.19
CA LEU A 61 -2.56 -4.24 -17.45
C LEU A 61 -3.27 -3.77 -18.73
N THR A 62 -3.44 -2.47 -18.86
CA THR A 62 -3.94 -1.79 -20.06
C THR A 62 -3.07 -0.58 -20.39
N LEU A 63 -3.21 -0.02 -21.59
CA LEU A 63 -2.52 1.20 -21.98
C LEU A 63 -3.09 2.40 -21.21
N GLY A 64 -2.25 3.03 -20.40
CA GLY A 64 -2.57 4.26 -19.67
C GLY A 64 -2.06 5.53 -20.35
N GLY A 65 -1.25 5.41 -21.40
CA GLY A 65 -0.76 6.54 -22.17
C GLY A 65 0.62 6.30 -22.76
N VAL A 66 1.27 7.39 -23.16
CA VAL A 66 2.62 7.39 -23.73
C VAL A 66 3.43 8.50 -23.07
N THR A 67 4.66 8.19 -22.68
CA THR A 67 5.60 9.18 -22.14
C THR A 67 6.04 10.17 -23.22
N PRO A 68 6.60 11.35 -22.86
CA PRO A 68 7.17 12.28 -23.85
C PRO A 68 8.26 11.68 -24.75
N PHE A 69 8.90 10.59 -24.31
CA PHE A 69 9.92 9.85 -25.05
C PHE A 69 9.38 8.69 -25.89
N GLY A 70 8.05 8.58 -26.04
CA GLY A 70 7.42 7.56 -26.88
C GLY A 70 7.27 6.18 -26.23
N LYS A 71 7.66 6.00 -24.96
CA LYS A 71 7.43 4.74 -24.24
C LYS A 71 5.96 4.60 -23.84
N LEU A 72 5.42 3.39 -23.96
CA LEU A 72 4.08 3.02 -23.51
C LEU A 72 4.03 3.01 -21.98
N ILE A 73 2.96 3.57 -21.40
CA ILE A 73 2.65 3.52 -19.98
C ILE A 73 1.56 2.47 -19.78
N LEU A 74 1.81 1.47 -18.94
CA LEU A 74 0.84 0.45 -18.58
C LEU A 74 0.27 0.68 -17.19
N THR A 75 -1.04 0.47 -17.03
CA THR A 75 -1.79 0.74 -15.79
C THR A 75 -2.81 -0.37 -15.50
N ILE A 76 -3.27 -0.47 -14.26
CA ILE A 76 -4.32 -1.43 -13.87
C ILE A 76 -5.68 -0.90 -14.38
N PRO A 77 -6.43 -1.69 -15.17
CA PRO A 77 -7.60 -1.19 -15.90
C PRO A 77 -8.83 -0.89 -15.03
N ASN A 78 -8.98 -1.55 -13.88
CA ASN A 78 -10.13 -1.40 -13.00
C ASN A 78 -9.89 -2.02 -11.61
N LEU A 79 -10.83 -1.81 -10.70
CA LEU A 79 -10.77 -2.30 -9.31
C LEU A 79 -10.77 -3.83 -9.20
N VAL A 80 -11.45 -4.56 -10.11
CA VAL A 80 -11.45 -6.03 -10.10
C VAL A 80 -10.05 -6.56 -10.33
N ILE A 81 -9.32 -6.00 -11.29
CA ILE A 81 -7.93 -6.39 -11.53
C ILE A 81 -7.03 -5.92 -10.38
N ARG A 82 -7.25 -4.72 -9.84
CA ARG A 82 -6.52 -4.23 -8.66
C ARG A 82 -6.64 -5.18 -7.47
N LYS A 83 -7.84 -5.72 -7.23
CA LYS A 83 -8.08 -6.77 -6.23
C LYS A 83 -7.20 -7.98 -6.48
N LEU A 84 -7.11 -8.45 -7.73
CA LEU A 84 -6.25 -9.58 -8.08
C LEU A 84 -4.78 -9.31 -7.76
N TYR A 85 -4.29 -8.08 -7.94
CA TYR A 85 -2.94 -7.69 -7.52
C TYR A 85 -2.76 -7.78 -6.01
N ALA A 86 -3.67 -7.16 -5.25
CA ALA A 86 -3.62 -7.18 -3.79
C ALA A 86 -3.68 -8.61 -3.23
N GLU A 87 -4.61 -9.43 -3.72
CA GLU A 87 -4.72 -10.85 -3.36
C GLU A 87 -3.45 -11.64 -3.72
N SER A 88 -2.90 -11.44 -4.92
CA SER A 88 -1.71 -12.16 -5.35
C SER A 88 -0.49 -11.80 -4.50
N ILE A 89 -0.33 -10.54 -4.12
CA ILE A 89 0.74 -10.10 -3.20
C ILE A 89 0.53 -10.68 -1.82
N LYS A 90 -0.70 -10.65 -1.31
CA LYS A 90 -1.04 -11.26 -0.03
C LYS A 90 -0.70 -12.76 -0.02
N GLU A 91 -1.09 -13.51 -1.04
CA GLU A 91 -0.78 -14.94 -1.17
C GLU A 91 0.74 -15.21 -1.28
N MET A 92 1.49 -14.34 -1.98
CA MET A 92 2.94 -14.46 -2.09
C MET A 92 3.67 -14.25 -0.76
N LEU A 93 3.16 -13.37 0.09
CA LEU A 93 3.80 -12.98 1.34
C LEU A 93 3.24 -13.72 2.55
N LEU A 94 1.99 -14.14 2.51
CA LEU A 94 1.25 -14.74 3.61
C LEU A 94 0.49 -15.96 3.08
N PRO A 95 1.16 -17.12 2.92
CA PRO A 95 0.51 -18.33 2.42
C PRO A 95 -0.66 -18.75 3.32
N GLU A 96 -1.73 -19.26 2.71
CA GLU A 96 -3.04 -19.52 3.33
C GLU A 96 -2.97 -20.32 4.65
N GLY A 97 -3.83 -19.99 5.61
CA GLY A 97 -3.94 -20.64 6.91
C GLY A 97 -4.24 -19.66 8.05
N LYS A 98 -3.85 -20.02 9.29
CA LYS A 98 -4.11 -19.23 10.51
C LYS A 98 -3.62 -17.77 10.45
N GLU A 99 -2.61 -17.49 9.63
CA GLU A 99 -2.06 -16.14 9.46
C GLU A 99 -2.99 -15.24 8.63
N GLY A 100 -3.73 -15.80 7.68
CA GLY A 100 -4.77 -15.09 6.93
C GLY A 100 -5.91 -14.60 7.83
N ASP A 101 -6.44 -15.51 8.67
CA ASP A 101 -7.51 -15.19 9.63
C ASP A 101 -7.08 -14.15 10.69
N MET A 102 -5.79 -14.11 11.02
CA MET A 102 -5.24 -13.09 11.91
C MET A 102 -5.18 -11.72 11.23
N ALA A 103 -4.72 -11.68 9.97
CA ALA A 103 -4.67 -10.45 9.19
C ALA A 103 -6.07 -9.86 8.98
N GLU A 104 -7.05 -10.71 8.69
CA GLU A 104 -8.45 -10.31 8.49
C GLU A 104 -9.04 -9.71 9.77
N ARG A 105 -8.93 -10.40 10.91
CA ARG A 105 -9.37 -9.86 12.20
C ARG A 105 -8.68 -8.55 12.60
N ALA A 106 -7.40 -8.39 12.24
CA ALA A 106 -6.67 -7.15 12.48
C ALA A 106 -7.20 -5.99 11.60
N ALA A 107 -7.55 -6.27 10.34
CA ALA A 107 -8.18 -5.31 9.45
C ALA A 107 -9.60 -4.95 9.91
N GLU A 108 -10.39 -5.92 10.37
CA GLU A 108 -11.72 -5.70 10.94
C GLU A 108 -11.67 -4.82 12.19
N ALA A 109 -10.72 -5.06 13.11
CA ALA A 109 -10.54 -4.23 14.30
C ALA A 109 -10.29 -2.76 13.95
N LEU A 110 -9.50 -2.49 12.91
CA LEU A 110 -9.30 -1.14 12.40
C LEU A 110 -10.60 -0.56 11.81
N CYS A 111 -11.28 -1.32 10.95
CA CYS A 111 -12.48 -0.87 10.24
C CYS A 111 -13.66 -0.62 11.17
N GLU A 112 -13.86 -1.45 12.20
CA GLU A 112 -15.02 -1.36 13.09
C GLU A 112 -14.76 -0.47 14.31
N GLN A 113 -13.57 -0.57 14.90
CA GLN A 113 -13.27 0.03 16.20
C GLN A 113 -12.28 1.19 16.09
N GLY A 114 -11.60 1.33 14.96
CA GLY A 114 -10.52 2.30 14.79
C GLY A 114 -9.25 1.89 15.54
N ASP A 115 -9.09 0.61 15.87
CA ASP A 115 -7.87 0.11 16.50
C ASP A 115 -6.88 -0.40 15.45
N ILE A 116 -5.87 0.41 15.14
CA ILE A 116 -4.81 0.08 14.18
C ILE A 116 -3.75 -0.86 14.78
N ARG A 117 -3.71 -1.00 16.12
CA ARG A 117 -2.62 -1.70 16.80
C ARG A 117 -2.51 -3.18 16.42
N PRO A 118 -3.59 -3.97 16.34
CA PRO A 118 -3.53 -5.36 15.87
C PRO A 118 -2.91 -5.49 14.48
N LEU A 119 -3.18 -4.51 13.60
CA LEU A 119 -2.66 -4.49 12.24
C LEU A 119 -1.16 -4.18 12.23
N CYS A 120 -0.70 -3.19 13.00
CA CYS A 120 0.73 -2.89 13.17
C CYS A 120 1.48 -4.10 13.76
N ASP A 121 0.93 -4.73 14.79
CA ASP A 121 1.49 -5.93 15.42
C ASP A 121 1.65 -7.09 14.42
N PHE A 122 0.63 -7.30 13.58
CA PHE A 122 0.67 -8.32 12.53
C PHE A 122 1.76 -8.00 11.50
N MET A 123 1.86 -6.73 11.09
CA MET A 123 2.88 -6.27 10.15
C MET A 123 4.29 -6.54 10.66
N GLU A 124 4.60 -6.14 11.90
CA GLU A 124 5.92 -6.36 12.53
C GLU A 124 6.27 -7.85 12.65
N LYS A 125 5.32 -8.67 13.14
CA LYS A 125 5.59 -10.05 13.53
C LYS A 125 5.57 -11.04 12.36
N LYS A 126 4.84 -10.72 11.30
CA LYS A 126 4.58 -11.64 10.19
C LYS A 126 4.99 -11.04 8.86
N TYR A 127 4.35 -9.96 8.46
CA TYR A 127 4.51 -9.40 7.11
C TYR A 127 5.95 -8.97 6.85
N PHE A 128 6.53 -8.21 7.77
CA PHE A 128 7.88 -7.65 7.61
C PHE A 128 8.99 -8.70 7.67
N LYS A 129 8.75 -9.83 8.34
CA LYS A 129 9.73 -10.93 8.42
C LYS A 129 9.90 -11.71 7.12
N VAL A 130 9.03 -11.46 6.13
CA VAL A 130 9.11 -12.07 4.79
C VAL A 130 10.00 -11.24 3.86
N PHE A 131 10.28 -9.97 4.18
CA PHE A 131 11.19 -9.15 3.40
C PHE A 131 12.65 -9.58 3.60
N SER A 132 13.39 -9.60 2.50
CA SER A 132 14.82 -9.90 2.46
C SER A 132 15.66 -8.63 2.61
N ASN A 133 16.96 -8.77 2.88
CA ASN A 133 17.89 -7.63 2.92
C ASN A 133 17.90 -6.81 1.60
N ARG A 134 17.57 -7.43 0.46
CA ARG A 134 17.45 -6.74 -0.83
C ARG A 134 16.27 -5.77 -0.82
N ASP A 135 15.14 -6.19 -0.28
CA ASP A 135 13.94 -5.36 -0.18
C ASP A 135 14.16 -4.17 0.74
N TYR A 136 15.06 -4.32 1.73
CA TYR A 136 15.48 -3.25 2.64
C TYR A 136 16.22 -2.11 1.94
N ALA A 137 17.01 -2.41 0.89
CA ALA A 137 17.80 -1.40 0.18
C ALA A 137 16.93 -0.42 -0.61
N SER A 138 15.73 -0.86 -1.02
CA SER A 138 14.72 -0.05 -1.69
C SER A 138 13.55 0.34 -0.78
N ALA A 139 13.62 0.02 0.51
CA ALA A 139 12.53 0.24 1.45
C ALA A 139 12.26 1.73 1.64
N ASN A 140 10.98 2.09 1.55
CA ASN A 140 10.49 3.45 1.70
C ASN A 140 9.01 3.46 2.12
N GLU A 141 8.43 4.65 2.19
CA GLU A 141 7.02 4.90 2.54
C GLU A 141 6.06 4.09 1.64
N LEU A 142 6.39 3.99 0.35
CA LEU A 142 5.60 3.27 -0.65
C LEU A 142 5.56 1.76 -0.39
N THR A 143 6.67 1.18 0.08
CA THR A 143 6.71 -0.26 0.42
C THR A 143 5.78 -0.56 1.59
N VAL A 144 5.79 0.29 2.61
CA VAL A 144 4.93 0.15 3.80
C VAL A 144 3.46 0.35 3.41
N LYS A 145 3.15 1.41 2.64
CA LYS A 145 1.81 1.69 2.12
C LYS A 145 1.26 0.49 1.34
N THR A 146 2.07 -0.09 0.46
CA THR A 146 1.67 -1.27 -0.34
C THR A 146 1.38 -2.47 0.53
N ALA A 147 2.19 -2.69 1.56
CA ALA A 147 1.96 -3.77 2.50
C ALA A 147 0.62 -3.61 3.23
N PHE A 148 0.32 -2.43 3.77
CA PHE A 148 -0.98 -2.14 4.39
C PHE A 148 -2.13 -2.26 3.39
N LEU A 149 -1.97 -1.74 2.18
CA LEU A 149 -2.97 -1.83 1.11
C LEU A 149 -3.36 -3.29 0.84
N THR A 150 -2.40 -4.21 0.79
CA THR A 150 -2.69 -5.63 0.52
C THR A 150 -3.49 -6.31 1.64
N LEU A 151 -3.38 -5.81 2.87
CA LEU A 151 -4.15 -6.33 4.01
C LEU A 151 -5.53 -5.68 4.13
N LEU A 152 -5.63 -4.41 3.77
CA LEU A 152 -6.84 -3.60 3.89
C LEU A 152 -7.69 -3.59 2.61
N PHE A 153 -7.26 -4.26 1.55
CA PHE A 153 -7.98 -4.25 0.27
C PHE A 153 -9.37 -4.86 0.39
N ASN A 154 -10.39 -4.00 0.30
CA ASN A 154 -11.80 -4.42 0.34
C ASN A 154 -12.65 -3.49 -0.53
N ASP A 155 -12.79 -3.86 -1.81
CA ASP A 155 -13.61 -3.17 -2.82
C ASP A 155 -15.12 -3.39 -2.65
N THR A 156 -15.51 -4.29 -1.75
CA THR A 156 -16.91 -4.52 -1.39
C THR A 156 -17.42 -3.42 -0.46
N LEU A 157 -16.66 -3.07 0.59
CA LEU A 157 -17.06 -2.07 1.58
C LEU A 157 -16.56 -0.66 1.25
N TYR A 158 -15.39 -0.56 0.62
CA TYR A 158 -14.69 0.71 0.47
C TYR A 158 -14.44 1.11 -0.98
N ILE A 159 -14.55 2.41 -1.22
CA ILE A 159 -13.88 3.11 -2.30
C ILE A 159 -12.47 3.37 -1.78
N MET A 160 -11.50 2.60 -2.29
CA MET A 160 -10.10 2.81 -1.96
C MET A 160 -9.49 3.72 -3.02
N GLU A 161 -9.34 5.00 -2.69
CA GLU A 161 -8.75 5.98 -3.59
C GLU A 161 -7.23 5.93 -3.45
N SER A 162 -6.54 5.48 -4.51
CA SER A 162 -5.11 5.70 -4.71
C SER A 162 -4.94 6.90 -5.65
N GLU A 163 -4.33 7.97 -5.13
CA GLU A 163 -3.70 9.17 -5.74
C GLU A 163 -4.25 9.85 -7.03
N ALA A 164 -4.86 9.14 -7.99
CA ALA A 164 -5.26 9.65 -9.29
C ALA A 164 -6.52 10.55 -9.28
N GLU A 165 -7.31 10.57 -8.21
CA GLU A 165 -8.60 11.28 -8.17
C GLU A 165 -8.63 12.57 -7.32
N ILE A 166 -7.60 12.82 -6.50
CA ILE A 166 -7.53 14.02 -5.65
C ILE A 166 -6.14 14.65 -5.78
N GLU A 167 -5.99 15.60 -6.71
CA GLU A 167 -4.89 16.57 -6.81
C GLU A 167 -3.54 16.11 -6.21
N ARG A 168 -2.84 15.22 -6.93
CA ARG A 168 -1.38 14.93 -6.89
C ARG A 168 -0.68 15.33 -5.58
N GLY A 169 -1.14 14.79 -4.47
CA GLY A 169 -0.42 14.78 -3.21
C GLY A 169 0.14 13.39 -3.01
N HIS A 170 1.43 13.30 -2.81
CA HIS A 170 2.09 12.02 -2.60
C HIS A 170 1.57 11.36 -1.31
N THR A 171 1.21 10.09 -1.44
CA THR A 171 1.22 9.05 -0.40
C THR A 171 0.27 9.21 0.81
N ASP A 172 -1.02 8.95 0.62
CA ASP A 172 -1.95 8.51 1.70
C ASP A 172 -2.78 7.29 1.25
N LEU A 173 -3.12 6.40 2.20
CA LEU A 173 -4.10 5.32 1.99
C LEU A 173 -5.44 5.76 2.56
N THR A 174 -6.45 5.82 1.70
CA THR A 174 -7.81 6.22 2.10
C THR A 174 -8.80 5.11 1.79
N LEU A 175 -9.61 4.77 2.80
CA LEU A 175 -10.72 3.84 2.71
C LEU A 175 -12.01 4.61 3.01
N ILE A 176 -12.76 4.97 1.97
CA ILE A 176 -14.05 5.66 2.12
C ILE A 176 -15.16 4.63 1.98
N VAL A 177 -16.02 4.50 2.99
CA VAL A 177 -17.14 3.55 2.96
C VAL A 177 -18.04 3.92 1.79
N ARG A 178 -18.36 2.93 0.95
CA ARG A 178 -19.21 3.17 -0.22
C ARG A 178 -20.60 3.68 0.21
N PRO A 179 -21.23 4.57 -0.57
CA PRO A 179 -22.55 5.11 -0.22
C PRO A 179 -23.62 4.04 0.06
N ASP A 180 -23.61 2.94 -0.69
CA ASP A 180 -24.53 1.80 -0.54
C ASP A 180 -24.23 0.93 0.69
N MET A 181 -23.04 1.04 1.28
CA MET A 181 -22.59 0.25 2.43
C MET A 181 -22.64 1.03 3.75
N ARG A 182 -23.19 2.26 3.74
CA ARG A 182 -23.26 3.13 4.93
C ARG A 182 -24.16 2.60 6.05
N GLU A 183 -25.03 1.63 5.75
CA GLU A 183 -25.83 0.92 6.76
C GLU A 183 -24.96 0.12 7.75
N TYR A 184 -23.79 -0.34 7.30
CA TYR A 184 -22.82 -1.00 8.17
C TYR A 184 -22.06 0.05 8.98
N LEU A 185 -21.83 -0.22 10.27
CA LEU A 185 -21.18 0.71 11.20
C LEU A 185 -19.64 0.71 11.12
N VAL A 186 -19.09 0.56 9.91
CA VAL A 186 -17.66 0.62 9.64
C VAL A 186 -17.18 2.07 9.43
N LEU A 187 -15.93 2.35 9.79
CA LEU A 187 -15.34 3.68 9.81
C LEU A 187 -14.70 4.02 8.46
N ASP A 188 -14.68 5.30 8.10
CA ASP A 188 -13.79 5.78 7.03
C ASP A 188 -12.37 5.89 7.60
N ILE A 189 -11.37 5.43 6.87
CA ILE A 189 -9.98 5.37 7.36
C ILE A 189 -9.08 6.21 6.46
N LEU A 190 -8.25 7.04 7.07
CA LEU A 190 -7.14 7.74 6.41
C LEU A 190 -5.84 7.37 7.13
N ILE A 191 -4.84 6.90 6.40
CA ILE A 191 -3.54 6.54 6.97
C ILE A 191 -2.45 7.26 6.19
N GLU A 192 -1.65 8.04 6.91
CA GLU A 192 -0.41 8.61 6.39
C GLU A 192 0.78 7.76 6.83
N PHE A 193 1.58 7.33 5.86
CA PHE A 193 2.78 6.56 6.10
C PHE A 193 4.03 7.44 6.09
N LYS A 194 4.94 7.14 7.01
CA LYS A 194 6.30 7.65 7.01
C LYS A 194 7.29 6.52 7.22
N PHE A 195 8.51 6.74 6.76
CA PHE A 195 9.58 5.77 6.85
C PHE A 195 10.83 6.43 7.40
N VAL A 196 11.50 5.72 8.31
CA VAL A 196 12.80 6.08 8.88
C VAL A 196 13.72 4.89 8.69
N SER A 197 14.85 5.08 8.02
CA SER A 197 15.83 4.00 7.87
C SER A 197 16.59 3.73 9.18
N LEU A 198 17.19 2.53 9.32
CA LEU A 198 18.06 2.24 10.47
C LEU A 198 19.27 3.18 10.56
N GLN A 199 19.74 3.67 9.41
CA GLN A 199 20.84 4.63 9.35
C GLN A 199 20.44 5.97 9.96
N GLU A 200 19.22 6.45 9.70
CA GLU A 200 18.69 7.68 10.29
C GLU A 200 18.50 7.58 11.80
N VAL A 201 18.09 6.41 12.31
CA VAL A 201 17.96 6.20 13.76
C VAL A 201 19.32 5.94 14.43
N GLY A 202 20.30 5.41 13.68
CA GLY A 202 21.62 5.07 14.20
C GLY A 202 21.61 3.86 15.14
N VAL A 203 20.56 3.03 15.09
CA VAL A 203 20.35 1.86 15.95
C VAL A 203 20.08 0.63 15.08
N ASP A 204 20.63 -0.53 15.45
CA ASP A 204 20.39 -1.77 14.72
C ASP A 204 18.99 -2.36 14.98
N GLY A 205 18.53 -3.22 14.07
CA GLY A 205 17.19 -3.80 14.17
C GLY A 205 16.95 -4.61 15.44
N LYS A 206 17.95 -5.37 15.90
CA LYS A 206 17.86 -6.21 17.11
C LYS A 206 17.65 -5.38 18.39
N THR A 207 18.19 -4.17 18.41
CA THR A 207 18.00 -3.24 19.53
C THR A 207 16.62 -2.62 19.47
N LEU A 208 16.15 -2.21 18.29
CA LEU A 208 14.80 -1.66 18.09
C LEU A 208 13.69 -2.66 18.46
N GLU A 209 13.86 -3.95 18.16
CA GLU A 209 12.91 -5.00 18.55
C GLU A 209 12.68 -5.08 20.07
N LYS A 210 13.67 -4.67 20.87
CA LYS A 210 13.61 -4.73 22.34
C LYS A 210 13.13 -3.42 22.98
N MET A 211 13.04 -2.34 22.21
CA MET A 211 12.54 -1.06 22.71
C MET A 211 11.04 -1.13 22.94
N ASP A 212 10.55 -0.47 23.98
CA ASP A 212 9.11 -0.29 24.14
C ASP A 212 8.59 0.85 23.25
N ASP A 213 7.26 0.97 23.15
CA ASP A 213 6.62 1.99 22.32
C ASP A 213 6.99 3.41 22.74
N ALA A 214 7.22 3.65 24.04
CA ALA A 214 7.57 4.96 24.56
C ALA A 214 8.98 5.37 24.12
N ALA A 215 9.94 4.44 24.18
CA ALA A 215 11.30 4.65 23.72
C ALA A 215 11.37 4.86 22.20
N LEU A 216 10.59 4.11 21.42
CA LEU A 216 10.50 4.31 19.96
C LEU A 216 9.94 5.70 19.61
N ARG A 217 8.87 6.14 20.28
CA ARG A 217 8.28 7.48 20.11
C ARG A 217 9.22 8.60 20.55
N ALA A 218 10.17 8.32 21.44
CA ALA A 218 11.15 9.31 21.90
C ALA A 218 12.30 9.52 20.90
N LEU A 219 12.44 8.69 19.86
CA LEU A 219 13.48 8.83 18.85
C LEU A 219 13.27 10.12 18.04
N PRO A 220 14.28 11.02 17.93
CA PRO A 220 14.12 12.30 17.23
C PRO A 220 13.66 12.18 15.78
N ALA A 221 14.18 11.18 15.05
CA ALA A 221 13.78 10.91 13.66
C ALA A 221 12.30 10.50 13.56
N VAL A 222 11.81 9.69 14.50
CA VAL A 222 10.41 9.28 14.57
C VAL A 222 9.52 10.48 14.89
N GLN A 223 9.89 11.31 15.87
CA GLN A 223 9.13 12.52 16.22
C GLN A 223 9.08 13.55 15.09
N ALA A 224 10.14 13.67 14.29
CA ALA A 224 10.14 14.51 13.11
C ALA A 224 9.12 14.00 12.07
N LYS A 225 9.19 12.71 11.73
CA LYS A 225 8.26 12.09 10.79
C LYS A 225 6.80 12.09 11.28
N GLN A 226 6.55 11.91 12.57
CA GLN A 226 5.20 12.03 13.14
C GLN A 226 4.62 13.44 12.95
N ARG A 227 5.42 14.49 13.16
CA ARG A 227 4.99 15.88 12.90
C ARG A 227 4.68 16.12 11.42
N ASP A 228 5.51 15.59 10.53
CA ASP A 228 5.28 15.69 9.09
C ASP A 228 3.99 14.96 8.66
N ALA A 229 3.77 13.74 9.18
CA ALA A 229 2.55 12.96 8.93
C ALA A 229 1.31 13.69 9.42
N LYS A 230 1.34 14.26 10.62
CA LYS A 230 0.23 15.03 11.18
C LYS A 230 -0.12 16.25 10.31
N ALA A 231 0.89 16.95 9.78
CA ALA A 231 0.68 18.06 8.86
C ALA A 231 0.08 17.60 7.52
N GLY A 232 0.50 16.44 7.01
CA GLY A 232 -0.09 15.81 5.82
C GLY A 232 -1.55 15.44 6.02
N LEU A 233 -1.85 14.68 7.06
CA LEU A 233 -3.20 14.27 7.45
C LEU A 233 -4.17 15.44 7.58
N ALA A 234 -3.76 16.55 8.21
CA ALA A 234 -4.62 17.72 8.36
C ALA A 234 -5.09 18.29 7.00
N ARG A 235 -4.20 18.33 6.00
CA ARG A 235 -4.54 18.80 4.65
C ARG A 235 -5.52 17.86 3.95
N TYR A 236 -5.33 16.54 4.08
CA TYR A 236 -6.20 15.56 3.46
C TYR A 236 -7.56 15.44 4.13
N GLN A 237 -7.62 15.53 5.46
CA GLN A 237 -8.87 15.60 6.20
C GLN A 237 -9.74 16.77 5.70
N GLU A 238 -9.14 17.94 5.47
CA GLU A 238 -9.86 19.10 4.93
C GLU A 238 -10.40 18.83 3.52
N LYS A 239 -9.58 18.23 2.62
CA LYS A 239 -10.02 17.85 1.27
C LYS A 239 -11.18 16.85 1.31
N LEU A 240 -11.08 15.80 2.13
CA LEU A 240 -12.12 14.78 2.28
C LEU A 240 -13.42 15.36 2.83
N ARG A 241 -13.35 16.25 3.82
CA ARG A 241 -14.54 16.95 4.34
C ARG A 241 -15.18 17.84 3.28
N ARG A 242 -14.41 18.55 2.46
CA ARG A 242 -14.96 19.34 1.35
C ARG A 242 -15.67 18.47 0.30
N LYS A 243 -15.14 17.27 0.02
CA LYS A 243 -15.70 16.34 -0.99
C LYS A 243 -16.93 15.57 -0.48
N PHE A 244 -16.91 15.09 0.77
CA PHE A 244 -17.90 14.14 1.30
C PHE A 244 -18.75 14.69 2.47
N GLY A 245 -18.42 15.85 3.02
CA GLY A 245 -19.15 16.48 4.12
C GLY A 245 -19.15 15.67 5.41
N ASP A 246 -20.21 15.85 6.21
CA ASP A 246 -20.37 15.24 7.54
C ASP A 246 -20.78 13.76 7.51
N VAL A 247 -20.92 13.16 6.32
CA VAL A 247 -21.25 11.73 6.17
C VAL A 247 -20.06 10.83 6.56
N LEU A 248 -18.84 11.38 6.56
CA LEU A 248 -17.63 10.65 6.89
C LEU A 248 -17.53 10.34 8.40
N ARG A 249 -17.42 9.06 8.73
CA ARG A 249 -17.02 8.57 10.05
C ARG A 249 -15.49 8.40 10.07
N LEU A 250 -14.78 9.50 9.79
CA LEU A 250 -13.35 9.48 9.53
C LEU A 250 -12.51 9.25 10.80
N ARG A 251 -11.66 8.23 10.77
CA ARG A 251 -10.52 8.05 11.66
C ARG A 251 -9.23 8.20 10.87
N SER A 252 -8.30 8.95 11.44
CA SER A 252 -7.01 9.22 10.80
C SER A 252 -5.87 8.70 11.65
N PHE A 253 -4.87 8.14 10.99
CA PHE A 253 -3.72 7.54 11.65
C PHE A 253 -2.44 8.01 10.97
N SER A 254 -1.42 8.33 11.77
CA SER A 254 -0.05 8.37 11.28
C SER A 254 0.62 7.04 11.61
N VAL A 255 1.40 6.51 10.67
CA VAL A 255 2.16 5.27 10.82
C VAL A 255 3.60 5.53 10.39
N VAL A 256 4.52 5.49 11.35
CA VAL A 256 5.96 5.61 11.10
C VAL A 256 6.60 4.23 11.18
N ALA A 257 7.11 3.74 10.05
CA ALA A 257 7.91 2.54 9.99
C ALA A 257 9.38 2.86 10.26
N ILE A 258 10.00 2.12 11.17
CA ILE A 258 11.42 2.19 11.46
C ILE A 258 12.06 0.97 10.82
N GLY A 259 12.47 1.15 9.57
CA GLY A 259 12.78 0.04 8.69
C GLY A 259 11.62 -0.95 8.59
N PHE A 260 11.94 -2.24 8.55
CA PHE A 260 10.97 -3.34 8.67
C PHE A 260 10.98 -4.00 10.05
N GLU A 261 11.42 -3.26 11.07
CA GLU A 261 11.56 -3.84 12.41
C GLU A 261 10.39 -3.46 13.32
N ARG A 262 10.02 -2.17 13.33
CA ARG A 262 8.99 -1.62 14.22
C ARG A 262 8.12 -0.58 13.53
N LEU A 263 6.89 -0.46 13.99
CA LEU A 263 5.90 0.53 13.59
C LEU A 263 5.47 1.33 14.81
N VAL A 264 5.42 2.65 14.64
CA VAL A 264 4.83 3.57 15.62
C VAL A 264 3.60 4.18 14.99
N SER A 265 2.42 3.90 15.55
CA SER A 265 1.15 4.44 15.09
C SER A 265 0.53 5.43 16.09
N GLU A 266 -0.13 6.47 15.58
CA GLU A 266 -0.91 7.43 16.36
C GLU A 266 -2.26 7.67 15.73
N ALA A 267 -3.31 7.55 16.53
CA ALA A 267 -4.63 8.00 16.14
C ALA A 267 -4.70 9.53 16.28
N GLU A 268 -5.00 10.22 15.18
CA GLU A 268 -5.20 11.65 15.17
C GLU A 268 -6.63 11.97 15.56
N LEU A 269 -6.79 12.75 16.64
CA LEU A 269 -8.09 13.29 17.00
C LEU A 269 -8.48 14.36 15.98
N LEU A 270 -9.73 14.30 15.53
CA LEU A 270 -10.31 15.34 14.67
C LEU A 270 -10.15 16.69 15.37
N GLN A 271 -9.34 17.58 14.80
CA GLN A 271 -9.40 18.98 15.18
C GLN A 271 -10.79 19.49 14.76
N VAL A 272 -11.61 19.81 15.75
CA VAL A 272 -12.84 20.56 15.52
C VAL A 272 -12.39 21.99 15.23
N PHE A 273 -12.21 22.33 13.96
CA PHE A 273 -12.10 23.73 13.57
C PHE A 273 -13.47 24.36 13.85
N PRO A 274 -13.55 25.46 14.63
CA PRO A 274 -14.81 26.16 14.81
C PRO A 274 -15.31 26.58 13.43
N ALA A 275 -16.60 26.34 13.17
CA ALA A 275 -17.25 26.87 11.99
C ALA A 275 -17.00 28.38 11.95
N SER A 276 -16.33 28.85 10.91
CA SER A 276 -16.25 30.27 10.58
C SER A 276 -17.68 30.76 10.38
N GLU A 277 -18.14 31.58 11.33
CA GLU A 277 -19.38 32.37 11.25
C GLU A 277 -19.38 33.33 10.05
#